data_AF-A0A950ZNT1-F1
#
_entry.id   AF-A0A950ZNT1-F1
#
_cell.length_a   1.000
_cell.length_b   1.000
_cell.length_c   1.000
_cell.angle_alpha   90.00
_cell.angle_beta   90.00
_cell.angle_gamma   90.00
#
_symmetry.space_group_name_H-M   'P 1'
#
loop_
_entity.id
_entity.type
_entity.pdbx_description
1 polymer ?
#
loop_
_entity_poly.entity_id
_entity_poly.type
_entity_poly.pdbx_seq_one_letter_code
_entity_poly.pdbx_strand_id
1 'polypeptide(L)'
;MLTARNRRLVVGVSGASGSIYAIRLLEALRPVPDVETHLVISSAGKRTLLLETDHAVADLQALADHCHQQADVGAAIASGSFRTDGMVVIPCSIKTVSGIASSYSDN
;
A
#
# COMPACT_ATOMS: atom_id res chain seq x y z
N MET A 1 -9.81 23.18 -20.37
CA MET A 1 -9.92 21.71 -20.40
C MET A 1 -9.01 21.17 -19.30
N LEU A 2 -9.49 21.05 -18.06
CA LEU A 2 -8.72 20.40 -17.01
C LEU A 2 -8.74 18.90 -17.31
N THR A 3 -7.62 18.34 -17.76
CA THR A 3 -7.41 16.90 -17.76
C THR A 3 -7.64 16.41 -16.33
N ALA A 4 -8.63 15.55 -16.11
CA ALA A 4 -8.79 14.88 -14.82
C ALA A 4 -7.46 14.19 -14.50
N ARG A 5 -6.77 14.64 -13.44
CA ARG A 5 -5.51 14.03 -13.03
C ARG A 5 -5.86 12.73 -12.31
N ASN A 6 -5.33 11.60 -12.75
CA ASN A 6 -5.40 10.37 -11.95
C ASN A 6 -4.84 10.66 -10.55
N ARG A 7 -5.68 10.46 -9.54
CA ARG A 7 -5.34 10.58 -8.13
C ARG A 7 -4.56 9.34 -7.72
N ARG A 8 -3.28 9.52 -7.41
CA ARG A 8 -2.39 8.41 -7.07
C ARG A 8 -2.37 8.22 -5.56
N LEU A 9 -2.78 7.04 -5.10
CA LEU A 9 -2.79 6.68 -3.68
C LEU A 9 -1.81 5.54 -3.42
N VAL A 10 -0.89 5.75 -2.49
CA VAL A 10 0.00 4.70 -2.01
C VAL A 10 -0.67 3.95 -0.87
N VAL A 11 -0.68 2.63 -0.93
CA VAL A 11 -1.24 1.74 0.09
C VAL A 11 -0.12 0.86 0.63
N GLY A 12 0.30 1.12 1.87
CA GLY A 12 1.24 0.28 2.60
C GLY A 12 0.50 -0.73 3.47
N VAL A 13 0.93 -1.99 3.46
CA VAL A 13 0.37 -3.06 4.30
C VAL A 13 1.50 -3.61 5.16
N SER A 14 1.36 -3.50 6.49
CA SER A 14 2.38 -3.94 7.44
C SER A 14 1.89 -5.05 8.36
N GLY A 15 2.79 -5.66 9.14
CA GLY A 15 2.50 -6.80 10.02
C GLY A 15 1.78 -6.44 11.31
N ALA A 16 0.61 -5.82 11.20
CA ALA A 16 -0.32 -5.59 12.31
C ALA A 16 -1.63 -6.33 12.05
N SER A 17 -2.43 -6.55 13.09
CA SER A 17 -3.73 -7.21 12.93
C SER A 17 -4.71 -6.31 12.16
N GLY A 18 -5.62 -6.94 11.41
CA GLY A 18 -6.63 -6.25 10.62
C GLY A 18 -6.33 -6.25 9.12
N SER A 19 -5.73 -7.32 8.60
CA SER A 19 -5.40 -7.44 7.17
C SER A 19 -6.62 -7.27 6.24
N ILE A 20 -7.82 -7.61 6.74
CA ILE A 20 -9.08 -7.42 6.04
C ILE A 20 -9.33 -5.96 5.64
N TYR A 21 -8.84 -4.97 6.40
CA TYR A 21 -9.05 -3.57 6.06
C TYR A 21 -8.26 -3.13 4.82
N ALA A 22 -7.09 -3.72 4.57
CA ALA A 22 -6.35 -3.48 3.34
C ALA A 22 -7.12 -4.00 2.12
N ILE A 23 -7.70 -5.20 2.23
CA ILE A 23 -8.54 -5.80 1.19
C ILE A 23 -9.75 -4.90 0.92
N ARG A 24 -10.52 -4.55 1.96
CA ARG A 24 -11.72 -3.71 1.81
C ARG A 24 -11.41 -2.33 1.27
N LEU A 25 -10.28 -1.73 1.65
CA LEU A 25 -9.85 -0.45 1.09
C LEU A 25 -9.63 -0.57 -0.42
N LEU A 26 -8.84 -1.54 -0.88
CA LEU A 26 -8.56 -1.70 -2.31
C LEU A 26 -9.82 -2.08 -3.09
N GLU A 27 -10.69 -2.94 -2.57
CA GLU A 27 -12.00 -3.25 -3.15
C GLU A 27 -12.86 -1.99 -3.33
N ALA A 28 -12.88 -1.10 -2.34
CA ALA A 28 -13.67 0.13 -2.37
C ALA A 28 -13.07 1.20 -3.30
N LEU A 29 -11.74 1.23 -3.48
CA LEU A 29 -11.05 2.16 -4.38
C LEU A 29 -11.11 1.71 -5.85
N ARG A 30 -11.13 0.39 -6.11
CA ARG A 30 -11.15 -0.18 -7.45
C ARG A 30 -12.22 0.36 -8.41
N PRO A 31 -13.48 0.61 -7.98
CA PRO A 31 -14.51 1.16 -8.87
C PRO A 31 -14.41 2.69 -9.05
N VAL A 32 -13.48 3.40 -8.40
CA VAL A 32 -13.41 4.87 -8.43
C VAL A 32 -12.67 5.33 -9.69
N PRO A 33 -13.36 6.01 -10.64
CA PRO A 33 -12.84 6.28 -11.99
C PRO A 33 -11.91 7.51 -12.00
N ASP A 34 -10.75 7.38 -11.37
CA ASP A 34 -9.61 8.31 -11.36
C ASP A 34 -8.62 7.97 -10.24
N VAL A 35 -8.83 6.92 -9.44
CA VAL A 35 -7.87 6.49 -8.42
C VAL A 35 -6.93 5.44 -9.00
N GLU A 36 -5.63 5.69 -8.90
CA GLU A 36 -4.54 4.78 -9.27
C GLU A 36 -3.81 4.36 -7.99
N THR A 37 -3.87 3.07 -7.66
CA THR A 37 -3.35 2.52 -6.40
C THR A 37 -1.95 1.92 -6.57
N HIS A 38 -1.05 2.28 -5.67
CA HIS A 38 0.30 1.72 -5.59
C HIS A 38 0.49 0.98 -4.27
N LEU A 39 0.49 -0.35 -4.33
CA LEU A 39 0.55 -1.24 -3.18
C LEU A 39 2.00 -1.60 -2.82
N VAL A 40 2.32 -1.55 -1.53
CA VAL A 40 3.53 -2.11 -0.93
C VAL A 40 3.10 -3.01 0.23
N ILE A 41 3.60 -4.25 0.29
CA ILE A 41 3.30 -5.19 1.37
C ILE A 41 4.60 -5.64 2.01
N SER A 42 4.73 -5.43 3.32
CA SER A 42 5.90 -5.91 4.03
C SER A 42 5.89 -7.44 4.19
N SER A 43 7.05 -8.06 4.41
CA SER A 43 7.13 -9.52 4.67
C SER A 43 6.27 -9.93 5.87
N ALA A 44 6.20 -9.10 6.91
CA ALA A 44 5.33 -9.33 8.06
C ALA A 44 3.85 -9.15 7.69
N GLY A 45 3.51 -8.13 6.88
CA GLY A 45 2.15 -7.93 6.38
C GLY A 45 1.63 -9.10 5.53
N LYS A 46 2.48 -9.66 4.65
CA LYS A 46 2.16 -10.88 3.88
C LYS A 46 1.84 -12.05 4.81
N ARG A 47 2.62 -12.24 5.88
CA ARG A 47 2.39 -13.30 6.86
C ARG A 47 1.09 -13.09 7.62
N THR A 48 0.80 -11.87 8.08
CA THR A 48 -0.44 -11.60 8.82
C THR A 48 -1.68 -11.79 7.94
N LEU A 49 -1.64 -11.38 6.67
CA LEU A 49 -2.72 -11.60 5.71
C LEU A 49 -3.12 -13.08 5.62
N LEU A 50 -2.12 -13.96 5.46
CA LEU A 50 -2.31 -15.41 5.37
C LEU A 50 -2.78 -16.06 6.68
N LEU A 51 -2.54 -15.42 7.83
CA LEU A 51 -2.97 -15.92 9.14
C LEU A 51 -4.39 -15.49 9.50
N GLU A 52 -4.83 -14.33 9.02
CA GLU A 52 -6.11 -13.73 9.42
C GLU A 52 -7.22 -13.91 8.38
N THR A 53 -6.88 -14.28 7.16
CA THR A 53 -7.82 -14.31 6.03
C THR A 53 -7.58 -15.50 5.12
N ASP A 54 -8.61 -15.88 4.36
CA ASP A 54 -8.50 -16.92 3.32
C ASP A 54 -7.90 -16.39 2.00
N HIS A 55 -7.45 -15.13 1.96
CA HIS A 55 -6.86 -14.52 0.78
C HIS A 55 -5.39 -14.89 0.62
N ALA A 56 -4.99 -15.24 -0.60
CA ALA A 56 -3.59 -15.28 -0.98
C ALA A 56 -3.03 -13.86 -1.11
N VAL A 57 -1.71 -13.72 -0.97
CA VAL A 57 -1.02 -12.44 -1.24
C VAL A 57 -1.30 -11.94 -2.67
N ALA A 58 -1.40 -12.87 -3.63
CA ALA A 58 -1.71 -12.56 -5.01
C ALA A 58 -3.12 -11.94 -5.18
N ASP A 59 -4.10 -12.34 -4.37
CA ASP A 59 -5.46 -11.80 -4.43
C ASP A 59 -5.45 -10.31 -4.04
N LEU A 60 -4.71 -9.96 -2.98
CA LEU A 60 -4.56 -8.57 -2.57
C LEU A 60 -3.81 -7.74 -3.63
N GLN A 61 -2.75 -8.31 -4.22
CA GLN A 61 -2.00 -7.66 -5.29
C GLN A 61 -2.86 -7.40 -6.53
N ALA A 62 -3.77 -8.31 -6.87
CA ALA A 62 -4.68 -8.17 -8.00
C ALA A 62 -5.77 -7.09 -7.81
N LEU A 63 -5.93 -6.58 -6.58
CA LEU A 63 -6.84 -5.46 -6.29
C LEU A 63 -6.20 -4.09 -6.52
N ALA A 64 -4.86 -4.01 -6.67
CA ALA A 64 -4.14 -2.76 -6.88
C ALA A 64 -3.68 -2.60 -8.35
N ASP A 65 -3.52 -1.36 -8.81
CA ASP A 65 -3.05 -1.06 -10.17
C ASP A 65 -1.55 -1.36 -10.33
N HIS A 66 -0.77 -1.07 -9.29
CA HIS A 66 0.66 -1.33 -9.23
C HIS A 66 1.07 -1.95 -7.91
N CYS A 67 2.00 -2.90 -7.96
CA CYS A 67 2.62 -3.50 -6.79
C CYS A 67 4.13 -3.27 -6.80
N HIS A 68 4.68 -2.76 -5.71
CA HIS A 68 6.12 -2.55 -5.55
C HIS A 68 6.68 -3.48 -4.47
N GLN A 69 7.93 -3.92 -4.64
CA GLN A 69 8.60 -4.68 -3.59
C GLN A 69 9.02 -3.75 -2.47
N GLN A 70 8.90 -4.20 -1.22
CA GLN A 70 9.24 -3.40 -0.04
C GLN A 70 10.72 -2.97 0.03
N ALA A 71 11.60 -3.51 -0.81
CA ALA A 71 13.04 -3.19 -0.80
C ALA A 71 13.47 -2.52 -2.12
N ASP A 72 12.51 -2.22 -3.00
CA ASP A 72 12.77 -1.56 -4.28
C ASP A 72 12.84 -0.04 -4.08
N VAL A 73 14.01 0.42 -3.66
CA VAL A 73 14.31 1.85 -3.52
C VAL A 73 14.29 2.61 -4.87
N GLY A 74 14.24 1.89 -6.00
CA GLY A 74 14.11 2.45 -7.34
C GLY A 74 12.65 2.59 -7.81
N ALA A 75 11.68 2.15 -7.01
CA ALA A 75 10.27 2.27 -7.34
C ALA A 75 9.85 3.73 -7.53
N ALA A 76 8.92 4.00 -8.44
CA ALA A 76 8.47 5.36 -8.74
C ALA A 76 8.01 6.12 -7.48
N ILE A 77 7.35 5.42 -6.56
CA ILE A 77 6.84 5.97 -5.28
C ILE A 77 7.95 6.42 -4.31
N ALA A 78 9.21 6.01 -4.51
CA ALA A 78 10.35 6.44 -3.71
C ALA A 78 10.88 7.83 -4.12
N SER A 79 10.45 8.35 -5.28
CA SER A 79 10.85 9.66 -5.76
C SER A 79 9.84 10.75 -5.39
N GLY A 80 10.30 11.83 -4.76
CA GLY A 80 9.46 13.00 -4.51
C GLY A 80 8.93 13.71 -5.78
N SER A 81 9.54 13.44 -6.95
CA SER A 81 9.04 13.93 -8.23
C SER A 81 7.77 13.20 -8.69
N PHE A 82 7.53 11.99 -8.20
CA PHE A 82 6.33 11.21 -8.47
C PHE A 82 5.20 11.69 -7.56
N ARG A 83 4.43 12.69 -8.03
CA ARG A 83 3.37 13.31 -7.24
C ARG A 83 2.22 12.34 -6.96
N THR A 84 1.99 12.06 -5.68
CA THR A 84 0.85 11.32 -5.14
C THR A 84 -0.12 12.25 -4.41
N ASP A 85 -1.36 11.82 -4.24
CA ASP A 85 -2.40 12.52 -3.48
C ASP A 85 -2.41 12.11 -2.00
N GLY A 86 -1.66 11.07 -1.65
CA GLY A 86 -1.45 10.64 -0.28
C GLY A 86 -0.94 9.22 -0.16
N MET A 87 -0.67 8.83 1.08
CA MET A 87 -0.31 7.47 1.46
C MET A 87 -1.13 7.06 2.68
N VAL A 88 -1.60 5.81 2.67
CA VAL A 88 -2.22 5.15 3.83
C VAL A 88 -1.45 3.88 4.14
N VAL A 89 -1.15 3.65 5.42
CA VAL A 89 -0.62 2.36 5.90
C VAL A 89 -1.71 1.65 6.68
N ILE A 90 -2.20 0.52 6.16
CA ILE A 90 -3.33 -0.20 6.74
C ILE A 90 -3.19 -1.72 6.55
N PRO A 91 -3.16 -2.52 7.64
CA PRO A 91 -2.92 -2.08 9.00
C PRO A 91 -1.47 -1.55 9.18
N CYS A 92 -1.27 -0.67 10.17
CA CYS A 92 0.03 -0.07 10.49
C CYS A 92 0.57 -0.64 11.81
N SER A 93 1.72 -1.31 11.75
CA SER A 93 2.42 -1.85 12.92
C SER A 93 3.17 -0.76 13.67
N ILE A 94 3.39 -0.97 14.97
CA ILE A 94 4.22 -0.07 15.79
C ILE A 94 5.61 0.09 15.16
N LYS A 95 6.22 -1.00 14.65
CA LYS A 95 7.51 -0.93 13.95
C LYS A 95 7.48 0.05 12.78
N THR A 96 6.45 -0.02 11.94
CA THR A 96 6.32 0.84 10.75
C THR A 96 6.10 2.30 11.14
N VAL A 97 5.15 2.61 12.03
CA VAL A 97 4.89 4.00 12.43
C VAL A 97 6.08 4.61 13.18
N SER A 98 6.78 3.85 14.02
CA SER A 98 8.01 4.29 14.67
C SER A 98 9.12 4.56 13.64
N GLY A 99 9.28 3.69 12.64
CA GLY A 99 10.23 3.89 11.55
C GLY A 99 9.95 5.16 10.75
N ILE A 100 8.67 5.44 10.47
CA ILE A 100 8.25 6.69 9.81
C ILE A 100 8.54 7.90 10.70
N ALA A 101 8.14 7.86 11.98
CA ALA A 101 8.32 8.97 12.91
C ALA A 101 9.80 9.31 13.16
N SER A 102 10.69 8.32 13.07
CA SER A 102 12.13 8.46 13.26
C SER A 102 12.93 8.52 11.95
N SER A 103 12.26 8.59 10.79
CA SER A 103 12.89 8.65 9.46
C SER A 103 13.93 7.53 9.22
N TYR A 104 13.60 6.32 9.65
CA TYR A 104 14.54 5.20 9.57
C TYR A 104 14.87 4.81 8.11
N SER A 105 13.89 4.94 7.21
CA SER A 105 14.03 4.80 5.75
C SER A 105 14.87 3.58 5.33
N ASP A 106 14.55 2.41 5.90
CA ASP A 106 15.36 1.19 5.83
C ASP A 106 14.85 0.14 4.82
N ASN A 107 13.69 0.39 4.18
CA ASN A 107 13.06 -0.51 3.23
C ASN A 107 12.45 0.28 2.07
#